data_AF-A0AAW0ZAP9-F1
#
_entry.id   AF-A0AAW0ZAP9-F1
#
_cell.length_a   1.000
_cell.length_b   1.000
_cell.length_c   1.000
_cell.angle_alpha   90.00
_cell.angle_beta   90.00
_cell.angle_gamma   90.00
#
_symmetry.space_group_name_H-M   'P 1'
#
loop_
_entity.id
_entity.type
_entity.pdbx_description
1 polymer ?
#
loop_
_entity_poly.entity_id
_entity_poly.type
_entity_poly.pdbx_seq_one_letter_code
_entity_poly.pdbx_strand_id
1 'polypeptide(L)'
;MIVCHTVIKLIYRSCLKSAKAMAGEQMKYPYSLSAKIRRFPFHHFFFVSKCGWVFRYWAISTLICIPIFYKFQKASHSPGNVEQWKKIHEKQFSGEMHH
;
A
#
# COMPACT_ATOMS: atom_id res chain seq x y z
N MET A 1 28.53 -3.98 22.80
CA MET A 1 28.13 -4.53 21.47
C MET A 1 27.56 -5.95 21.50
N ILE A 2 27.94 -6.81 22.46
CA ILE A 2 27.50 -8.23 22.51
C ILE A 2 25.98 -8.38 22.76
N VAL A 3 25.38 -7.49 23.57
CA VAL A 3 23.95 -7.54 23.95
C VAL A 3 23.02 -7.21 22.77
N CYS A 4 23.44 -6.33 21.85
CA CYS A 4 22.61 -5.93 20.71
C CYS A 4 22.46 -7.05 19.68
N HIS A 5 23.53 -7.82 19.43
CA HIS A 5 23.51 -8.93 18.48
C HIS A 5 22.69 -10.14 18.97
N THR A 6 22.67 -10.40 20.28
CA THR A 6 21.82 -11.44 20.88
C THR A 6 20.34 -11.07 20.86
N VAL A 7 19.98 -9.79 21.09
CA VAL A 7 18.60 -9.31 20.97
C VAL A 7 18.11 -9.43 19.52
N ILE A 8 18.93 -9.05 18.54
CA ILE A 8 18.61 -9.21 17.11
C ILE A 8 18.42 -10.70 16.77
N LYS A 9 19.33 -11.60 17.19
CA LYS A 9 19.17 -13.05 16.98
C LYS A 9 17.91 -13.63 17.63
N LEU A 10 17.51 -13.16 18.81
CA LEU A 10 16.29 -13.60 19.49
C LEU A 10 15.02 -13.12 18.77
N ILE A 11 15.02 -11.90 18.23
CA ILE A 11 13.91 -11.38 17.41
C ILE A 11 13.78 -12.17 16.09
N TYR A 12 14.90 -12.46 15.41
CA TYR A 12 14.87 -13.26 14.18
C TYR A 12 14.46 -14.72 14.45
N ARG A 13 14.90 -15.30 15.56
CA ARG A 13 14.59 -16.70 15.92
C ARG A 13 13.15 -16.90 16.39
N SER A 14 12.55 -15.90 17.05
CA SER A 14 11.13 -15.91 17.42
C SER A 14 10.21 -15.74 16.19
N CYS A 15 10.60 -14.90 15.22
CA CYS A 15 9.92 -14.77 13.94
C CYS A 15 9.90 -16.10 13.14
N LEU A 16 11.04 -16.80 13.06
CA LEU A 16 11.17 -18.10 12.37
C LEU A 16 10.37 -19.23 13.02
N LYS A 17 10.15 -19.19 14.34
CA LYS A 17 9.43 -20.23 15.09
C LYS A 17 7.92 -20.18 14.83
N SER A 18 7.36 -18.99 14.62
CA SER A 18 5.93 -18.80 14.31
C SER A 18 5.58 -19.24 12.88
N ALA A 19 6.51 -19.11 11.93
CA ALA A 19 6.30 -19.50 10.53
C ALA A 19 6.13 -21.02 10.31
N LYS A 20 6.69 -21.87 11.19
CA LYS A 20 6.62 -23.34 11.05
C LYS A 20 5.34 -23.97 11.59
N ALA A 21 4.58 -23.29 12.45
CA ALA A 21 3.40 -23.86 13.11
C ALA A 21 2.11 -23.86 12.24
N MET A 22 2.15 -23.27 11.04
CA MET A 22 0.98 -23.04 10.18
C MET A 22 1.00 -23.86 8.89
N ALA A 23 1.68 -25.00 8.86
CA ALA A 23 1.64 -25.89 7.70
C ALA A 23 0.37 -26.76 7.75
N GLY A 24 -0.79 -26.14 7.45
CA GLY A 24 -1.98 -26.90 7.06
C GLY A 24 -1.71 -27.68 5.78
N GLU A 25 -2.47 -28.75 5.54
CA GLU A 25 -2.31 -29.65 4.40
C GLU A 25 -2.19 -28.88 3.08
N GLN A 26 -1.18 -29.21 2.28
CA GLN A 26 -0.97 -28.55 1.00
C GLN A 26 -2.09 -28.94 0.03
N MET A 27 -2.74 -27.93 -0.55
CA MET A 27 -3.77 -28.11 -1.56
C MET A 27 -3.21 -28.87 -2.78
N LYS A 28 -3.96 -29.86 -3.28
CA LYS A 28 -3.56 -30.78 -4.38
C LYS A 28 -3.11 -30.07 -5.67
N TYR A 29 -3.66 -28.89 -5.98
CA TYR A 29 -3.31 -28.12 -7.18
C TYR A 29 -2.78 -26.73 -6.81
N PRO A 30 -1.47 -26.58 -6.53
CA PRO A 30 -0.87 -25.36 -5.99
C PRO A 30 -0.70 -24.21 -7.03
N TYR A 31 -1.15 -24.41 -8.26
CA TYR A 31 -0.96 -23.48 -9.37
C TYR A 31 -2.23 -22.71 -9.74
N SER A 32 -3.39 -23.07 -9.18
CA SER A 32 -4.62 -22.29 -9.39
C SER A 32 -4.50 -20.92 -8.74
N LEU A 33 -5.22 -19.93 -9.30
CA LEU A 33 -5.26 -18.59 -8.74
C LEU A 33 -5.74 -18.61 -7.28
N SER A 34 -6.73 -19.45 -6.97
CA SER A 34 -7.22 -19.68 -5.61
C SER A 34 -6.16 -20.26 -4.66
N ALA A 35 -5.33 -21.20 -5.13
CA ALA A 35 -4.25 -21.78 -4.34
C ALA A 35 -3.17 -20.74 -4.02
N LYS A 36 -2.83 -19.88 -4.99
CA LYS A 36 -1.86 -18.79 -4.80
C LYS A 36 -2.36 -17.77 -3.76
N ILE A 37 -3.64 -17.40 -3.82
CA ILE A 37 -4.26 -16.50 -2.84
C ILE A 37 -4.28 -17.14 -1.45
N ARG A 38 -4.69 -18.41 -1.32
CA ARG A 38 -4.72 -19.11 -0.02
C ARG A 38 -3.34 -19.30 0.59
N ARG A 39 -2.32 -19.53 -0.24
CA ARG A 39 -0.93 -19.68 0.19
C ARG A 39 -0.29 -18.35 0.59
N PHE A 40 -0.82 -17.23 0.09
CA PHE A 40 -0.40 -15.91 0.53
C PHE A 40 -0.94 -15.65 1.94
N PRO A 41 -0.07 -15.50 2.96
CA PRO A 41 -0.51 -15.44 4.34
C PRO A 41 -1.02 -14.04 4.70
N PHE A 42 -2.16 -13.63 4.12
CA PHE A 42 -2.81 -12.33 4.35
C PHE A 42 -3.04 -12.08 5.84
N HIS A 43 -3.63 -13.04 6.57
CA HIS A 43 -3.86 -12.87 8.00
C HIS A 43 -2.56 -12.68 8.80
N HIS A 44 -1.47 -13.36 8.41
CA HIS A 44 -0.18 -13.23 9.09
C HIS A 44 0.44 -11.84 8.85
N PHE A 45 0.37 -11.34 7.60
CA PHE A 45 0.93 -10.04 7.23
C PHE A 45 0.23 -8.87 7.93
N PHE A 46 -1.09 -8.95 8.14
CA PHE A 46 -1.88 -7.85 8.69
C PHE A 46 -2.12 -7.93 10.19
N PHE A 47 -2.28 -9.12 10.78
CA PHE A 47 -2.75 -9.25 12.17
C PHE A 47 -1.75 -9.88 13.15
N VAL A 48 -0.91 -10.82 12.70
CA VAL A 48 -0.06 -11.65 13.60
C VAL A 48 1.41 -11.22 13.61
N SER A 49 1.95 -10.73 12.48
CA SER A 49 3.36 -10.37 12.36
C SER A 49 3.69 -9.03 13.01
N LYS A 50 4.66 -9.03 13.93
CA LYS A 50 5.23 -7.79 14.50
C LYS A 50 5.88 -6.88 13.44
N CYS A 51 6.29 -7.44 12.30
CA CYS A 51 6.82 -6.70 11.14
C CYS A 51 5.74 -6.15 10.20
N GLY A 52 4.47 -6.55 10.35
CA GLY A 52 3.34 -6.13 9.50
C GLY A 52 2.80 -4.73 9.80
N TRP A 53 3.40 -4.07 10.79
CA TRP A 53 3.06 -2.73 11.27
C TRP A 53 2.99 -1.69 10.14
N VAL A 54 3.94 -1.68 9.19
CA VAL A 54 3.99 -0.72 8.08
C VAL A 54 2.76 -0.84 7.19
N PHE A 55 2.34 -2.06 6.87
CA PHE A 55 1.21 -2.28 5.97
C PHE A 55 -0.12 -1.84 6.61
N ARG A 56 -0.25 -2.01 7.93
CA ARG A 56 -1.42 -1.53 8.69
C ARG A 56 -1.53 -0.01 8.65
N TYR A 57 -0.45 0.71 8.97
CA TYR A 57 -0.49 2.17 8.91
C TYR A 57 -0.56 2.72 7.48
N TRP A 58 0.02 2.03 6.50
CA TRP A 58 -0.15 2.39 5.10
C TRP A 58 -1.62 2.31 4.69
N ALA A 59 -2.30 1.20 4.98
CA ALA A 59 -3.72 1.04 4.67
C ALA A 59 -4.61 2.06 5.39
N ILE A 60 -4.35 2.31 6.68
CA ILE A 60 -5.07 3.32 7.47
C ILE A 60 -4.82 4.73 6.91
N SER A 61 -3.57 5.07 6.58
CA SER A 61 -3.19 6.35 6.00
C SER A 61 -3.88 6.57 4.66
N THR A 62 -3.86 5.58 3.76
CA THR A 62 -4.58 5.66 2.48
C THR A 62 -6.08 5.89 2.69
N LEU A 63 -6.70 5.20 3.64
CA LEU A 63 -8.12 5.35 3.93
C LEU A 63 -8.46 6.76 4.43
N ILE A 64 -7.61 7.36 5.27
CA ILE A 64 -7.75 8.74 5.75
C ILE A 64 -7.46 9.75 4.64
N CYS A 65 -6.49 9.48 3.78
CA CYS A 65 -6.13 10.34 2.66
C CYS A 65 -7.22 10.42 1.59
N ILE A 66 -7.94 9.33 1.29
CA ILE A 66 -8.99 9.30 0.26
C ILE A 66 -10.04 10.44 0.40
N PRO A 67 -10.70 10.65 1.55
CA PRO A 67 -11.68 11.72 1.71
C PRO A 67 -11.03 13.11 1.66
N ILE A 68 -9.79 13.25 2.13
CA ILE A 68 -9.03 14.50 2.06
C ILE A 68 -8.79 14.87 0.60
N PHE A 69 -8.25 13.94 -0.20
CA PHE A 69 -8.01 14.14 -1.63
C PHE A 69 -9.31 14.37 -2.41
N TYR A 70 -10.42 13.74 -2.04
CA TYR A 70 -11.72 14.01 -2.66
C TYR A 70 -12.15 15.48 -2.49
N LYS A 71 -11.91 16.07 -1.31
CA LYS A 71 -12.20 17.49 -1.07
C LYS A 71 -11.28 18.40 -1.86
N PHE A 72 -9.98 18.09 -1.91
CA PHE A 72 -9.02 18.81 -2.75
C PHE A 72 -9.40 18.75 -4.22
N GLN A 73 -9.77 17.57 -4.73
CA GLN A 73 -10.19 17.39 -6.11
C GLN A 73 -11.42 18.24 -6.44
N LYS A 74 -12.42 18.31 -5.55
CA LYS A 74 -13.58 19.19 -5.74
C LYS A 74 -13.21 20.67 -5.76
N ALA A 75 -12.27 21.10 -4.92
CA ALA A 75 -11.81 22.49 -4.91
C ALA A 75 -11.07 22.86 -6.21
N SER A 76 -10.21 21.97 -6.71
CA SER A 76 -9.47 22.17 -7.96
C SER A 76 -10.36 22.13 -9.21
N HIS A 77 -11.45 21.35 -9.21
CA HIS A 77 -12.39 21.25 -10.34
C HIS A 77 -13.57 22.23 -10.23
N SER A 78 -13.40 23.36 -9.55
CA SER A 78 -14.42 24.42 -9.55
C SER A 78 -14.64 24.95 -10.98
N PRO A 79 -15.89 25.26 -11.38
CA PRO A 79 -16.22 25.58 -12.77
C PRO A 79 -15.42 26.76 -13.31
N GLY A 80 -15.16 27.79 -12.49
CA GLY A 80 -14.33 28.92 -12.86
C GLY A 80 -12.86 28.56 -13.13
N ASN A 81 -12.29 27.63 -12.36
CA ASN A 81 -10.92 27.16 -12.60
C ASN A 81 -10.85 26.33 -13.89
N VAL A 82 -11.84 25.46 -14.14
CA VAL A 82 -11.89 24.66 -15.38
C VAL A 82 -11.97 25.56 -16.62
N GLU A 83 -12.79 26.60 -16.59
CA GLU A 83 -12.88 27.56 -17.70
C GLU A 83 -11.56 28.33 -17.93
N GLN A 84 -10.87 28.72 -16.86
CA GLN A 84 -9.57 29.37 -16.96
C GLN A 84 -8.52 28.43 -17.58
N TRP A 85 -8.44 27.18 -17.14
CA TRP A 85 -7.53 26.18 -17.70
C TRP A 85 -7.84 25.86 -19.15
N LYS A 86 -9.12 25.84 -19.54
CA LYS A 86 -9.55 25.67 -20.92
C LYS A 86 -9.04 26.80 -21.81
N LYS A 87 -9.18 28.06 -21.36
CA LYS A 87 -8.65 29.24 -22.08
C LYS A 87 -7.13 29.20 -22.22
N ILE A 88 -6.42 28.74 -21.18
CA ILE A 88 -4.97 28.57 -21.22
C ILE A 88 -4.58 27.47 -22.22
N HIS A 89 -5.27 26.33 -22.22
CA HIS A 89 -5.04 25.24 -23.18
C HIS A 89 -5.29 25.72 -24.62
N GLU A 90 -6.41 26.38 -24.88
CA GLU A 90 -6.73 26.95 -26.19
C GLU A 90 -5.61 27.87 -26.69
N LYS A 91 -5.05 28.73 -25.82
CA LYS A 91 -3.92 29.61 -26.14
C LYS A 91 -2.58 28.89 -26.36
N GLN A 92 -2.37 27.75 -25.70
CA GLN A 92 -1.17 26.93 -25.91
C GLN A 92 -1.23 26.21 -27.27
N PHE A 93 -2.41 25.74 -27.68
CA PHE A 93 -2.59 25.05 -28.97
C PHE A 93 -2.76 26.00 -30.16
N SER A 94 -3.19 27.26 -29.94
CA SER A 94 -3.26 28.28 -30.99
C SER A 94 -1.90 28.80 -31.44
N GLY A 95 -0.81 28.44 -30.74
CA GLY A 95 0.55 28.88 -31.07
C GLY A 95 0.86 30.32 -30.66
N GLU A 96 -0.01 31.02 -29.92
CA GLU A 96 0.27 32.39 -29.43
C GLU A 96 1.31 32.41 -28.30
N MET A 97 1.42 31.31 -27.55
CA MET A 97 2.35 31.16 -26.43
C MET A 97 3.62 30.45 -26.92
N HIS A 98 4.43 31.12 -27.75
CA HIS A 98 5.82 30.70 -28.01
C HIS A 98 6.68 31.04 -26.78
N HIS A 99 7.50 30.09 -26.33
CA HIS A 99 8.63 30.37 -25.43
C HIS A 99 9.70 31.17 -26.17
#